data_AF-A0A7X4Y983-F1
#
_entry.id   AF-A0A7X4Y983-F1
#
_cell.length_a   1.000
_cell.length_b   1.000
_cell.length_c   1.000
_cell.angle_alpha   90.00
_cell.angle_beta   90.00
_cell.angle_gamma   90.00
#
_symmetry.space_group_name_H-M   'P 1'
#
loop_
_entity.id
_entity.type
_entity.pdbx_description
1 polymer ?
#
loop_
_entity_poly.entity_id
_entity_poly.type
_entity_poly.pdbx_seq_one_letter_code
_entity_poly.pdbx_strand_id
1 'polypeptide(L)'
;MRWNKTLAVGAALVLSTACGGVDDQEAVASLPDFAGTSLEINTSALAQDGAALVAQDLMQVEASLDGQGAAMLEGARLEVKALNDTLRQVLVPIADLAKQSANEQPGEVLVYGPTDRANATFTLSIREGTGGRYQWKLEARPLNSKDDVAYKLIAAGALKRSGDAHRGRGTLAISLDNLKAVAPAYAGQGKLMMSFAHFGKGSKSLAYRLASFTPNPATHEAVTGAFVGHKIEATGVTRVRVLGPYNLPGTATSAKEKVLSSVRHIPGSGGRVDVRAWGGDIAANTYYVGSACWDSQEKEVYRVLLQCSDSSRPENCTEVAGSRVGSSQACPAVELRGDVTPPEGTGDAVTPEPGNPGAPDDVPTDVTPDF
;
A
#
# COMPACT_ATOMS: atom_id res chain seq x y z
N MET A 1 4.11 20.74 64.21
CA MET A 1 5.50 20.23 64.10
C MET A 1 6.09 20.77 62.80
N ARG A 2 7.17 21.55 62.90
CA ARG A 2 8.02 21.98 61.79
C ARG A 2 9.12 20.94 61.58
N TRP A 3 9.50 20.67 60.33
CA TRP A 3 10.87 20.59 59.76
C TRP A 3 10.79 19.76 58.46
N ASN A 4 11.07 20.26 57.24
CA ASN A 4 12.27 20.82 56.58
C ASN A 4 13.12 19.78 55.81
N LYS A 5 13.39 20.10 54.52
CA LYS A 5 14.62 19.89 53.69
C LYS A 5 14.57 19.00 52.44
N THR A 6 14.46 19.66 51.29
CA THR A 6 15.37 19.75 50.11
C THR A 6 16.29 18.58 49.67
N LEU A 7 16.31 18.40 48.33
CA LEU A 7 17.45 18.18 47.38
C LEU A 7 18.13 16.81 47.17
N ALA A 8 18.09 16.33 45.91
CA ALA A 8 19.22 15.86 45.04
C ALA A 8 18.60 15.29 43.73
N VAL A 9 18.62 15.92 42.55
CA VAL A 9 19.73 16.12 41.59
C VAL A 9 20.70 14.95 41.47
N GLY A 10 20.72 14.33 40.29
CA GLY A 10 21.93 13.82 39.65
C GLY A 10 22.21 12.33 39.80
N ALA A 11 22.16 11.60 38.68
CA ALA A 11 23.38 11.15 38.01
C ALA A 11 23.02 10.48 36.68
N ALA A 12 23.50 11.08 35.59
CA ALA A 12 23.70 10.38 34.34
C ALA A 12 24.66 9.22 34.60
N LEU A 13 24.27 8.03 34.14
CA LEU A 13 25.20 6.92 33.91
C LEU A 13 25.40 6.82 32.41
N VAL A 14 26.28 7.70 31.92
CA VAL A 14 27.11 7.40 30.76
C VAL A 14 28.09 6.33 31.22
N LEU A 15 27.94 5.11 30.71
CA LEU A 15 29.00 4.12 30.71
C LEU A 15 29.23 3.69 29.27
N SER A 16 30.32 4.21 28.75
CA SER A 16 30.94 3.91 27.48
C SER A 16 31.27 2.42 27.33
N THR A 17 30.81 1.82 26.25
CA THR A 17 31.50 0.72 25.59
C THR A 17 31.84 1.13 24.17
N ALA A 18 33.11 0.99 23.82
CA ALA A 18 33.72 1.42 22.59
C ALA A 18 33.07 0.76 21.36
N CYS A 19 32.35 1.57 20.59
CA CYS A 19 32.12 1.56 19.14
C CYS A 19 30.96 2.54 18.84
N GLY A 20 31.25 3.85 18.93
CA GLY A 20 30.62 5.00 18.23
C GLY A 20 29.11 5.13 17.96
N GLY A 21 28.24 4.25 18.47
CA GLY A 21 26.84 4.20 18.08
C GLY A 21 25.95 5.21 18.82
N VAL A 22 25.07 5.91 18.10
CA VAL A 22 23.98 6.74 18.67
C VAL A 22 22.66 5.96 18.58
N ASP A 23 21.86 6.01 19.65
CA ASP A 23 20.47 5.51 19.67
C ASP A 23 19.52 6.70 19.60
N ASP A 24 19.06 7.04 18.40
CA ASP A 24 18.04 8.08 18.18
C ASP A 24 16.68 7.42 17.93
N GLN A 25 15.93 7.27 19.02
CA GLN A 25 14.60 6.69 19.01
C GLN A 25 13.60 7.54 18.21
N GLU A 26 13.81 8.84 18.08
CA GLU A 26 12.91 9.72 17.33
C GLU A 26 13.07 9.51 15.82
N ALA A 27 14.31 9.40 15.34
CA ALA A 27 14.62 9.06 13.97
C ALA A 27 14.02 7.69 13.58
N VAL A 28 14.21 6.67 14.41
CA VAL A 28 13.64 5.32 14.16
C VAL A 28 12.12 5.32 14.20
N ALA A 29 11.52 5.99 15.18
CA ALA A 29 10.06 6.13 15.26
C ALA A 29 9.48 6.97 14.10
N SER A 30 10.33 7.67 13.34
CA SER A 30 9.96 8.42 12.14
C SER A 30 10.18 7.63 10.84
N LEU A 31 10.37 6.32 10.91
CA LEU A 31 10.30 5.45 9.75
C LEU A 31 8.85 5.01 9.48
N PRO A 32 8.45 4.76 8.22
CA PRO A 32 7.18 4.11 7.94
C PRO A 32 7.20 2.65 8.40
N ASP A 33 6.03 2.14 8.80
CA ASP A 33 5.82 0.72 9.07
C ASP A 33 4.72 0.16 8.15
N PHE A 34 4.65 -1.17 8.06
CA PHE A 34 3.69 -1.82 7.19
C PHE A 34 2.24 -1.50 7.56
N ALA A 35 1.93 -1.39 8.85
CA ALA A 35 0.57 -1.09 9.32
C ALA A 35 0.08 0.30 8.87
N GLY A 36 0.97 1.30 8.87
CA GLY A 36 0.67 2.64 8.43
C GLY A 36 0.60 2.80 6.91
N THR A 37 1.28 1.92 6.18
CA THR A 37 1.42 2.00 4.72
C THR A 37 0.79 0.83 3.96
N SER A 38 -0.07 0.01 4.57
CA SER A 38 -0.78 -1.08 3.87
C SER A 38 -2.17 -0.63 3.42
N LEU A 39 -2.59 -1.07 2.25
CA LEU A 39 -3.94 -0.85 1.74
C LEU A 39 -4.86 -2.01 2.17
N GLU A 40 -6.08 -1.71 2.62
CA GLU A 40 -7.01 -2.70 3.18
C GLU A 40 -8.35 -2.63 2.44
N ILE A 41 -8.75 -3.71 1.77
CA ILE A 41 -10.08 -3.85 1.16
C ILE A 41 -11.05 -4.38 2.21
N ASN A 42 -10.70 -5.46 2.90
CA ASN A 42 -11.49 -6.09 3.95
C ASN A 42 -10.74 -6.07 5.29
N THR A 43 -11.14 -5.18 6.18
CA THR A 43 -10.55 -5.05 7.52
C THR A 43 -10.86 -6.23 8.45
N SER A 44 -11.85 -7.07 8.11
CA SER A 44 -12.20 -8.29 8.85
C SER A 44 -11.45 -9.52 8.34
N ALA A 45 -10.79 -9.44 7.17
CA ALA A 45 -10.04 -10.53 6.56
C ALA A 45 -8.69 -10.07 6.01
N LEU A 46 -7.92 -9.34 6.84
CA LEU A 46 -6.65 -8.72 6.45
C LEU A 46 -5.64 -9.66 5.76
N ALA A 47 -5.70 -10.97 6.04
CA ALA A 47 -4.81 -11.95 5.41
C ALA A 47 -5.06 -12.10 3.90
N GLN A 48 -6.32 -11.97 3.45
CA GLN A 48 -6.68 -12.07 2.02
C GLN A 48 -6.09 -10.91 1.21
N ASP A 49 -5.97 -9.74 1.83
CA ASP A 49 -5.39 -8.54 1.22
C ASP A 49 -3.86 -8.47 1.41
N GLY A 50 -3.24 -9.47 2.06
CA GLY A 50 -1.82 -9.40 2.46
C GLY A 50 -1.53 -8.35 3.55
N ALA A 51 -2.56 -7.76 4.17
CA ALA A 51 -2.48 -6.70 5.19
C ALA A 51 -2.33 -7.23 6.63
N ALA A 52 -2.45 -8.54 6.87
CA ALA A 52 -2.31 -9.11 8.21
C ALA A 52 -0.89 -8.93 8.77
N LEU A 53 -0.78 -8.33 9.96
CA LEU A 53 0.45 -8.32 10.75
C LEU A 53 0.63 -9.71 11.36
N VAL A 54 1.60 -10.48 10.89
CA VAL A 54 1.96 -11.76 11.52
C VAL A 54 3.05 -11.46 12.54
N ALA A 55 2.76 -11.70 13.82
CA ALA A 55 3.78 -11.71 14.86
C ALA A 55 4.69 -12.92 14.57
N GLN A 56 5.93 -12.64 14.16
CA GLN A 56 6.98 -13.58 13.74
C GLN A 56 6.78 -14.12 12.31
N ASP A 57 7.80 -13.89 11.48
CA ASP A 57 7.89 -14.16 10.04
C ASP A 57 6.96 -13.37 9.10
N LEU A 58 7.54 -12.28 8.59
CA LEU A 58 7.06 -11.48 7.47
C LEU A 58 7.11 -12.23 6.12
N MET A 59 7.23 -13.57 6.12
CA MET A 59 7.57 -14.37 4.93
C MET A 59 6.43 -15.19 4.33
N GLN A 60 5.31 -15.43 5.02
CA GLN A 60 4.23 -16.26 4.46
C GLN A 60 2.84 -15.73 4.84
N VAL A 61 2.23 -15.02 3.90
CA VAL A 61 0.76 -14.92 3.84
C VAL A 61 0.36 -15.28 2.42
N GLU A 62 0.29 -16.57 2.11
CA GLU A 62 -0.48 -17.07 0.96
C GLU A 62 -1.85 -17.48 1.50
N ALA A 63 -2.73 -16.51 1.72
CA ALA A 63 -4.16 -16.83 1.83
C ALA A 63 -4.65 -17.15 0.42
N SER A 64 -5.16 -18.36 0.21
CA SER A 64 -5.85 -18.70 -1.03
C SER A 64 -7.09 -17.82 -1.14
N LEU A 65 -7.24 -17.10 -2.25
CA LEU A 65 -8.56 -16.64 -2.67
C LEU A 65 -9.34 -17.90 -3.02
N ASP A 66 -10.32 -18.26 -2.21
CA ASP A 66 -11.06 -19.52 -2.30
C ASP A 66 -12.12 -19.51 -3.43
N GLY A 67 -12.14 -18.47 -4.27
CA GLY A 67 -13.05 -18.34 -5.40
C GLY A 67 -14.53 -18.23 -5.02
N GLN A 68 -14.85 -18.11 -3.72
CA GLN A 68 -16.23 -18.00 -3.24
C GLN A 68 -16.70 -16.54 -3.05
N GLY A 69 -15.78 -15.58 -3.12
CA GLY A 69 -16.09 -14.15 -3.01
C GLY A 69 -16.74 -13.56 -4.27
N ALA A 70 -17.25 -12.33 -4.16
CA ALA A 70 -17.84 -11.62 -5.29
C ALA A 70 -16.88 -11.59 -6.49
N ALA A 71 -17.36 -11.99 -7.66
CA ALA A 71 -16.47 -12.32 -8.77
C ALA A 71 -15.72 -11.08 -9.34
N MET A 72 -16.26 -9.88 -9.13
CA MET A 72 -15.61 -8.60 -9.50
C MET A 72 -14.64 -8.08 -8.42
N LEU A 73 -14.62 -8.67 -7.23
CA LEU A 73 -13.77 -8.26 -6.10
C LEU A 73 -12.40 -8.95 -6.13
N GLU A 74 -12.36 -10.19 -6.63
CA GLU A 74 -11.16 -11.04 -6.59
C GLU A 74 -9.94 -10.39 -7.25
N GLY A 75 -10.11 -9.80 -8.44
CA GLY A 75 -9.04 -9.09 -9.13
C GLY A 75 -8.48 -7.91 -8.33
N ALA A 76 -9.34 -7.12 -7.70
CA ALA A 76 -8.90 -6.01 -6.84
C ALA A 76 -8.13 -6.50 -5.61
N ARG A 77 -8.54 -7.63 -5.01
CA ARG A 77 -7.82 -8.26 -3.88
C ARG A 77 -6.44 -8.75 -4.29
N LEU A 78 -6.33 -9.39 -5.45
CA LEU A 78 -5.04 -9.85 -5.99
C LEU A 78 -4.05 -8.69 -6.14
N GLU A 79 -4.50 -7.56 -6.70
CA GLU A 79 -3.64 -6.38 -6.88
C GLU A 79 -3.24 -5.73 -5.55
N VAL A 80 -4.18 -5.59 -4.60
CA VAL A 80 -3.87 -5.05 -3.27
C VAL A 80 -2.92 -5.98 -2.51
N LYS A 81 -3.11 -7.30 -2.63
CA LYS A 81 -2.21 -8.30 -2.05
C LYS A 81 -0.81 -8.20 -2.64
N ALA A 82 -0.69 -8.13 -3.97
CA ALA A 82 0.59 -7.94 -4.66
C ALA A 82 1.33 -6.67 -4.21
N LEU A 83 0.59 -5.56 -4.06
CA LEU A 83 1.11 -4.30 -3.52
C LEU A 83 1.64 -4.48 -2.09
N ASN A 84 0.82 -5.04 -1.21
CA ASN A 84 1.12 -5.23 0.21
C ASN A 84 2.29 -6.19 0.44
N ASP A 85 2.38 -7.29 -0.33
CA ASP A 85 3.49 -8.23 -0.24
C ASP A 85 4.82 -7.55 -0.62
N THR A 86 4.82 -6.71 -1.66
CA THR A 86 6.00 -5.96 -2.07
C THR A 86 6.41 -4.92 -1.02
N LEU A 87 5.45 -4.14 -0.50
CA LEU A 87 5.69 -3.19 0.58
C LEU A 87 6.33 -3.89 1.78
N ARG A 88 5.78 -5.05 2.18
CA ARG A 88 6.32 -5.84 3.27
C ARG A 88 7.77 -6.21 3.03
N GLN A 89 8.10 -6.78 1.87
CA GLN A 89 9.46 -7.21 1.52
C GLN A 89 10.48 -6.07 1.61
N VAL A 90 10.11 -4.85 1.18
CA VAL A 90 11.02 -3.70 1.17
C VAL A 90 11.12 -3.02 2.55
N LEU A 91 10.07 -3.06 3.35
CA LEU A 91 10.09 -2.50 4.71
C LEU A 91 10.86 -3.37 5.70
N VAL A 92 11.02 -4.69 5.45
CA VAL A 92 11.76 -5.53 6.41
C VAL A 92 13.23 -5.12 6.56
N PRO A 93 14.01 -4.86 5.48
CA PRO A 93 15.36 -4.30 5.60
C PRO A 93 15.43 -3.06 6.48
N ILE A 94 14.49 -2.13 6.34
CA ILE A 94 14.42 -0.91 7.14
C ILE A 94 14.24 -1.24 8.62
N ALA A 95 13.26 -2.09 8.95
CA ALA A 95 12.96 -2.47 10.32
C ALA A 95 14.10 -3.24 11.00
N ASP A 96 14.86 -4.04 10.27
CA ASP A 96 15.99 -4.78 10.83
C ASP A 96 17.24 -3.93 10.99
N LEU A 97 17.50 -3.00 10.07
CA LEU A 97 18.58 -2.02 10.19
C LEU A 97 18.34 -1.08 11.37
N ALA A 98 17.09 -0.62 11.55
CA ALA A 98 16.71 0.29 12.64
C ALA A 98 16.83 -0.31 14.06
N LYS A 99 17.02 -1.64 14.19
CA LYS A 99 17.32 -2.30 15.47
C LYS A 99 18.80 -2.22 15.86
N GLN A 100 19.65 -1.78 14.95
CA GLN A 100 21.09 -1.68 15.16
C GLN A 100 21.46 -0.28 15.65
N SER A 101 22.67 -0.13 16.19
CA SER A 101 23.21 1.19 16.49
C SER A 101 23.57 1.93 15.22
N ALA A 102 23.24 3.23 15.16
CA ALA A 102 23.59 4.08 14.04
C ALA A 102 25.02 4.61 14.18
N ASN A 103 25.72 4.72 13.06
CA ASN A 103 26.93 5.54 12.93
C ASN A 103 26.52 6.95 12.52
N GLU A 104 26.91 7.95 13.30
CA GLU A 104 26.67 9.36 12.96
C GLU A 104 27.66 9.85 11.89
N GLN A 105 27.16 10.61 10.93
CA GLN A 105 27.92 11.19 9.82
C GLN A 105 27.70 12.72 9.77
N PRO A 106 28.60 13.47 9.08
CA PRO A 106 28.44 14.92 8.93
C PRO A 106 27.05 15.31 8.40
N GLY A 107 26.48 16.37 8.97
CA GLY A 107 25.14 16.84 8.63
C GLY A 107 24.01 16.12 9.36
N GLU A 108 24.28 15.60 10.57
CA GLU A 108 23.29 14.94 11.45
C GLU A 108 22.61 13.73 10.78
N VAL A 109 23.39 13.00 9.96
CA VAL A 109 22.91 11.81 9.26
C VAL A 109 23.25 10.58 10.10
N LEU A 110 22.22 9.80 10.43
CA LEU A 110 22.34 8.52 11.12
C LEU A 110 22.37 7.40 10.09
N VAL A 111 23.44 6.61 10.09
CA VAL A 111 23.64 5.51 9.14
C VAL A 111 23.63 4.17 9.86
N TYR A 112 22.67 3.33 9.52
CA TYR A 112 22.50 1.97 10.03
C TYR A 112 23.01 0.95 9.01
N GLY A 113 23.73 -0.06 9.48
CA GLY A 113 24.41 -1.04 8.63
C GLY A 113 25.84 -0.61 8.25
N PRO A 114 26.45 -1.25 7.23
CA PRO A 114 25.84 -2.16 6.27
C PRO A 114 25.40 -3.51 6.87
N THR A 115 24.38 -4.14 6.30
CA THR A 115 23.91 -5.48 6.72
C THR A 115 23.54 -6.34 5.52
N ASP A 116 24.05 -7.57 5.49
CA ASP A 116 23.70 -8.56 4.49
C ASP A 116 22.31 -9.13 4.76
N ARG A 117 21.47 -9.18 3.73
CA ARG A 117 20.15 -9.79 3.79
C ARG A 117 19.80 -10.47 2.47
N ALA A 118 19.48 -11.76 2.56
CA ALA A 118 19.04 -12.60 1.44
C ALA A 118 19.99 -12.57 0.24
N ASN A 119 19.86 -11.57 -0.63
CA ASN A 119 20.57 -11.42 -1.90
C ASN A 119 21.25 -10.05 -2.11
N ALA A 120 21.22 -9.14 -1.13
CA ALA A 120 21.94 -7.85 -1.19
C ALA A 120 22.48 -7.40 0.17
N THR A 121 23.41 -6.45 0.16
CA THR A 121 23.88 -5.72 1.36
C THR A 121 23.18 -4.36 1.41
N PHE A 122 22.51 -4.06 2.53
CA PHE A 122 21.70 -2.85 2.69
C PHE A 122 22.32 -1.86 3.69
N THR A 123 22.07 -0.57 3.45
CA THR A 123 22.38 0.54 4.36
C THR A 123 21.17 1.46 4.43
N LEU A 124 20.80 1.89 5.63
CA LEU A 124 19.72 2.84 5.88
C LEU A 124 20.33 4.14 6.39
N SER A 125 20.00 5.26 5.76
CA SER A 125 20.38 6.58 6.26
C SER A 125 19.15 7.38 6.64
N ILE A 126 19.18 8.08 7.77
CA ILE A 126 18.10 8.93 8.27
C ILE A 126 18.68 10.30 8.62
N ARG A 127 17.97 11.37 8.29
CA ARG A 127 18.33 12.74 8.65
C ARG A 127 17.08 13.50 9.09
N GLU A 128 17.20 14.33 10.12
CA GLU A 128 16.16 15.32 10.40
C GLU A 128 16.18 16.39 9.30
N GLY A 129 15.06 16.51 8.59
CA GLY A 129 14.83 17.57 7.61
C GLY A 129 14.10 18.76 8.22
N THR A 130 13.73 19.71 7.37
CA THR A 130 13.03 20.91 7.84
C THR A 130 11.62 20.61 8.37
N GLY A 131 11.19 21.36 9.40
CA GLY A 131 9.82 21.31 9.90
C GLY A 131 9.45 20.03 10.68
N GLY A 132 10.44 19.36 11.28
CA GLY A 132 10.28 18.15 12.08
C GLY A 132 9.95 16.92 11.23
N ARG A 133 10.47 16.87 10.01
CA ARG A 133 10.25 15.80 9.05
C ARG A 133 11.53 15.02 8.89
N TYR A 134 11.54 13.77 9.32
CA TYR A 134 12.69 12.88 9.11
C TYR A 134 12.64 12.33 7.70
N GLN A 135 13.76 12.43 7.01
CA GLN A 135 13.98 11.93 5.67
C GLN A 135 14.86 10.70 5.77
N TRP A 136 14.57 9.68 4.97
CA TRP A 136 15.32 8.43 5.01
C TRP A 136 15.53 7.89 3.61
N LYS A 137 16.62 7.14 3.45
CA LYS A 137 16.90 6.38 2.24
C LYS A 137 17.44 5.00 2.59
N LEU A 138 17.00 4.02 1.82
CA LEU A 138 17.50 2.65 1.82
C LEU A 138 18.30 2.47 0.54
N GLU A 139 19.58 2.15 0.70
CA GLU A 139 20.49 1.85 -0.39
C GLU A 139 20.94 0.40 -0.28
N ALA A 140 21.21 -0.23 -1.43
CA ALA A 140 21.70 -1.60 -1.45
C ALA A 140 22.75 -1.82 -2.55
N ARG A 141 23.59 -2.82 -2.35
CA ARG A 141 24.59 -3.28 -3.32
C ARG A 141 24.60 -4.81 -3.40
N PRO A 142 25.22 -5.41 -4.42
CA PRO A 142 25.35 -6.86 -4.50
C PRO A 142 26.04 -7.44 -3.27
N LEU A 143 25.58 -8.62 -2.81
CA LEU A 143 26.22 -9.33 -1.71
C LEU A 143 27.71 -9.51 -1.95
N ASN A 144 28.50 -9.41 -0.88
CA ASN A 144 29.95 -9.56 -0.89
C ASN A 144 30.69 -8.56 -1.79
N SER A 145 30.00 -7.54 -2.34
CA SER A 145 30.69 -6.41 -2.92
C SER A 145 31.59 -5.79 -1.85
N LYS A 146 32.73 -5.24 -2.25
CA LYS A 146 33.61 -4.43 -1.39
C LYS A 146 33.68 -2.97 -1.85
N ASP A 147 32.90 -2.64 -2.87
CA ASP A 147 32.90 -1.32 -3.48
C ASP A 147 31.75 -0.48 -2.91
N ASP A 148 32.09 0.66 -2.30
CA ASP A 148 31.13 1.60 -1.71
C ASP A 148 30.47 2.48 -2.78
N VAL A 149 31.03 2.59 -3.99
CA VAL A 149 30.33 3.22 -5.13
C VAL A 149 29.29 2.30 -5.79
N ALA A 150 29.11 1.07 -5.30
CA ALA A 150 28.14 0.11 -5.85
C ALA A 150 26.72 0.25 -5.26
N TYR A 151 26.50 1.14 -4.28
CA TYR A 151 25.19 1.32 -3.68
C TYR A 151 24.20 1.97 -4.65
N LYS A 152 23.04 1.33 -4.82
CA LYS A 152 21.89 1.87 -5.54
C LYS A 152 20.78 2.25 -4.56
N LEU A 153 20.11 3.36 -4.84
CA LEU A 153 18.95 3.80 -4.09
C LEU A 153 17.77 2.86 -4.35
N ILE A 154 17.34 2.13 -3.32
CA ILE A 154 16.24 1.17 -3.40
C ILE A 154 14.92 1.80 -3.00
N ALA A 155 14.94 2.53 -1.89
CA ALA A 155 13.77 3.24 -1.41
C ALA A 155 14.17 4.55 -0.75
N ALA A 156 13.27 5.51 -0.75
CA ALA A 156 13.43 6.77 -0.03
C ALA A 156 12.08 7.25 0.45
N GLY A 157 12.07 8.11 1.46
CA GLY A 157 10.84 8.68 1.95
C GLY A 157 11.06 9.72 3.02
N ALA A 158 9.95 10.24 3.51
CA ALA A 158 9.97 11.17 4.61
C ALA A 158 8.73 11.00 5.48
N LEU A 159 8.86 11.23 6.78
CA LEU A 159 7.74 11.20 7.71
C LEU A 159 7.84 12.38 8.67
N LYS A 160 6.77 13.17 8.70
CA LYS A 160 6.50 14.09 9.79
C LYS A 160 5.57 13.38 10.77
N ARG A 161 6.07 13.04 11.94
CA ARG A 161 5.29 12.33 12.96
C ARG A 161 4.13 13.17 13.49
N SER A 162 3.05 12.49 13.88
CA SER A 162 1.93 13.10 14.61
C SER A 162 1.46 12.13 15.69
N GLY A 163 2.06 12.23 16.88
CA GLY A 163 1.76 11.37 18.02
C GLY A 163 2.57 10.08 18.01
N ASP A 164 1.89 8.96 17.76
CA ASP A 164 2.45 7.62 17.90
C ASP A 164 3.64 7.37 16.94
N ALA A 165 4.49 6.41 17.30
CA ALA A 165 5.58 5.96 16.43
C ALA A 165 5.03 5.48 15.08
N HIS A 166 5.75 5.80 14.00
CA HIS A 166 5.40 5.46 12.61
C HIS A 166 4.08 6.08 12.12
N ARG A 167 3.45 6.97 12.90
CA ARG A 167 2.20 7.66 12.54
C ARG A 167 2.48 9.13 12.29
N GLY A 168 1.79 9.69 11.30
CA GLY A 168 2.12 10.99 10.75
C GLY A 168 1.68 11.17 9.30
N ARG A 169 2.29 12.15 8.64
CA ARG A 169 2.16 12.41 7.21
C ARG A 169 3.51 12.20 6.53
N GLY A 170 3.52 11.45 5.46
CA GLY A 170 4.77 11.09 4.82
C GLY A 170 4.64 10.56 3.41
N THR A 171 5.79 10.28 2.83
CA THR A 171 5.96 9.72 1.51
C THR A 171 6.92 8.53 1.58
N LEU A 172 6.77 7.64 0.62
CA LEU A 172 7.67 6.50 0.40
C LEU A 172 7.72 6.23 -1.10
N ALA A 173 8.91 6.00 -1.62
CA ALA A 173 9.15 5.66 -3.02
C ALA A 173 10.11 4.48 -3.07
N ILE A 174 9.81 3.50 -3.91
CA ILE A 174 10.54 2.23 -4.04
C ILE A 174 10.84 2.00 -5.53
N SER A 175 12.08 1.63 -5.83
CA SER A 175 12.53 1.20 -7.15
C SER A 175 12.88 -0.29 -7.11
N LEU A 176 11.97 -1.12 -7.63
CA LEU A 176 12.21 -2.55 -7.78
C LEU A 176 13.25 -2.82 -8.88
N ASP A 177 13.35 -1.94 -9.87
CA ASP A 177 14.39 -2.01 -10.91
C ASP A 177 15.79 -1.85 -10.31
N ASN A 178 15.97 -0.92 -9.37
CA ASN A 178 17.25 -0.74 -8.68
C ASN A 178 17.56 -1.94 -7.77
N LEU A 179 16.54 -2.50 -7.10
CA LEU A 179 16.70 -3.70 -6.28
C LEU A 179 17.12 -4.90 -7.13
N LYS A 180 16.43 -5.14 -8.24
CA LYS A 180 16.75 -6.20 -9.20
C LYS A 180 18.15 -6.05 -9.79
N ALA A 181 18.61 -4.82 -10.03
CA ALA A 181 19.94 -4.57 -10.55
C ALA A 181 21.07 -4.97 -9.60
N VAL A 182 20.86 -4.87 -8.28
CA VAL A 182 21.87 -5.30 -7.29
C VAL A 182 21.62 -6.72 -6.77
N ALA A 183 20.41 -7.22 -6.96
CA ALA A 183 19.95 -8.51 -6.46
C ALA A 183 19.18 -9.26 -7.58
N PRO A 184 19.87 -9.83 -8.59
CA PRO A 184 19.23 -10.34 -9.82
C PRO A 184 18.21 -11.46 -9.63
N ALA A 185 18.24 -12.17 -8.49
CA ALA A 185 17.24 -13.17 -8.12
C ALA A 185 15.88 -12.56 -7.72
N TYR A 186 15.83 -11.24 -7.49
CA TYR A 186 14.58 -10.53 -7.21
C TYR A 186 13.72 -10.45 -8.49
N ALA A 187 12.51 -10.98 -8.42
CA ALA A 187 11.64 -11.10 -9.59
C ALA A 187 11.00 -9.75 -9.99
N GLY A 188 10.61 -8.94 -8.99
CA GLY A 188 9.83 -7.73 -9.18
C GLY A 188 10.53 -6.65 -10.01
N GLN A 189 9.72 -5.76 -10.57
CA GLN A 189 10.17 -4.68 -11.47
C GLN A 189 9.27 -3.45 -11.36
N GLY A 190 9.76 -2.33 -11.88
CA GLY A 190 9.07 -1.04 -11.88
C GLY A 190 9.24 -0.27 -10.58
N LYS A 191 8.32 0.67 -10.34
CA LYS A 191 8.35 1.58 -9.19
C LYS A 191 7.00 1.67 -8.50
N LEU A 192 7.07 1.88 -7.19
CA LEU A 192 5.94 2.15 -6.32
C LEU A 192 6.25 3.44 -5.57
N MET A 193 5.46 4.47 -5.77
CA MET A 193 5.54 5.73 -5.02
C MET A 193 4.25 5.92 -4.26
N MET A 194 4.32 6.46 -3.06
CA MET A 194 3.14 6.68 -2.24
C MET A 194 3.26 7.90 -1.35
N SER A 195 2.10 8.38 -0.95
CA SER A 195 1.89 9.34 0.12
C SER A 195 0.89 8.75 1.12
N PHE A 196 1.09 9.02 2.40
CA PHE A 196 0.20 8.55 3.45
C PHE A 196 -0.03 9.63 4.51
N ALA A 197 -1.21 9.57 5.14
CA ALA A 197 -1.55 10.40 6.27
C ALA A 197 -2.36 9.60 7.30
N HIS A 198 -2.00 9.76 8.57
CA HIS A 198 -2.67 9.14 9.70
C HIS A 198 -3.49 10.16 10.48
N PHE A 199 -4.65 9.74 10.99
CA PHE A 199 -5.61 10.57 11.67
C PHE A 199 -6.16 9.87 12.92
N GLY A 200 -6.15 10.59 14.04
CA GLY A 200 -6.62 10.05 15.32
C GLY A 200 -5.92 8.74 15.69
N LYS A 201 -6.67 7.82 16.31
CA LYS A 201 -6.14 6.55 16.85
C LYS A 201 -6.08 5.39 15.83
N GLY A 202 -5.91 5.67 14.54
CA GLY A 202 -5.70 4.60 13.55
C GLY A 202 -6.34 4.80 12.17
N SER A 203 -7.06 5.92 11.95
CA SER A 203 -7.58 6.18 10.60
C SER A 203 -6.42 6.54 9.68
N LYS A 204 -6.48 6.10 8.43
CA LYS A 204 -5.41 6.36 7.46
C LYS A 204 -5.96 6.67 6.08
N SER A 205 -5.23 7.49 5.34
CA SER A 205 -5.43 7.77 3.93
C SER A 205 -4.14 7.50 3.17
N LEU A 206 -4.26 6.82 2.04
CA LEU A 206 -3.16 6.34 1.23
C LEU A 206 -3.41 6.66 -0.24
N ALA A 207 -2.36 7.08 -0.94
CA ALA A 207 -2.35 7.17 -2.39
C ALA A 207 -1.02 6.61 -2.90
N TYR A 208 -1.10 5.63 -3.78
CA TYR A 208 0.02 5.02 -4.49
C TYR A 208 -0.04 5.43 -5.96
N ARG A 209 1.12 5.63 -6.55
CA ARG A 209 1.36 5.70 -7.98
C ARG A 209 2.33 4.58 -8.34
N LEU A 210 1.92 3.77 -9.31
CA LEU A 210 2.65 2.62 -9.80
C LEU A 210 3.13 2.91 -11.22
N ALA A 211 4.39 2.57 -11.50
CA ALA A 211 4.98 2.73 -12.82
C ALA A 211 5.61 1.40 -13.26
N SER A 212 4.97 0.73 -14.23
CA SER A 212 5.34 -0.61 -14.72
C SER A 212 5.58 -1.61 -13.58
N PHE A 213 4.81 -1.48 -12.50
CA PHE A 213 5.00 -2.21 -11.25
C PHE A 213 4.50 -3.64 -11.36
N THR A 214 5.31 -4.61 -10.96
CA THR A 214 4.83 -5.96 -10.64
C THR A 214 5.74 -6.61 -9.60
N PRO A 215 5.18 -7.33 -8.61
CA PRO A 215 5.98 -8.11 -7.66
C PRO A 215 6.73 -9.27 -8.34
N ASN A 216 6.17 -9.82 -9.43
CA ASN A 216 6.74 -10.93 -10.18
C ASN A 216 6.10 -11.00 -11.57
N PRO A 217 6.83 -10.74 -12.66
CA PRO A 217 6.28 -10.77 -14.02
C PRO A 217 5.83 -12.17 -14.47
N ALA A 218 6.23 -13.24 -13.78
CA ALA A 218 5.79 -14.59 -14.11
C ALA A 218 4.34 -14.87 -13.67
N THR A 219 3.84 -14.15 -12.66
CA THR A 219 2.51 -14.39 -12.06
C THR A 219 1.62 -13.15 -12.05
N HIS A 220 2.20 -11.95 -12.14
CA HIS A 220 1.48 -10.67 -12.15
C HIS A 220 1.93 -9.80 -13.33
N GLU A 221 0.98 -9.34 -14.12
CA GLU A 221 1.25 -8.38 -15.18
C GLU A 221 1.59 -7.01 -14.58
N ALA A 222 2.41 -6.23 -15.30
CA ALA A 222 2.85 -4.92 -14.82
C ALA A 222 1.70 -3.89 -14.85
N VAL A 223 1.56 -3.15 -13.74
CA VAL A 223 0.55 -2.11 -13.58
C VAL A 223 1.19 -0.72 -13.63
N THR A 224 0.61 0.16 -14.45
CA THR A 224 0.87 1.61 -14.42
C THR A 224 -0.45 2.31 -14.12
N GLY A 225 -0.55 2.95 -12.96
CA GLY A 225 -1.79 3.53 -12.45
C GLY A 225 -1.66 4.02 -11.02
N ALA A 226 -2.79 4.27 -10.36
CA ALA A 226 -2.88 4.75 -9.00
C ALA A 226 -3.81 3.87 -8.15
N PHE A 227 -3.36 3.52 -6.95
CA PHE A 227 -4.18 2.84 -5.96
C PHE A 227 -4.43 3.83 -4.84
N VAL A 228 -5.68 4.10 -4.50
CA VAL A 228 -6.03 5.12 -3.51
C VAL A 228 -6.98 4.50 -2.52
N GLY A 229 -6.86 4.80 -1.24
CA GLY A 229 -7.84 4.34 -0.29
C GLY A 229 -7.71 4.93 1.09
N HIS A 230 -8.69 4.64 1.92
CA HIS A 230 -8.68 5.00 3.32
C HIS A 230 -9.36 3.96 4.19
N LYS A 231 -9.04 4.03 5.47
CA LYS A 231 -9.70 3.32 6.56
C LYS A 231 -10.09 4.33 7.63
N ILE A 232 -11.34 4.27 8.08
CA ILE A 232 -11.82 5.00 9.24
C ILE A 232 -11.81 4.07 10.45
N GLU A 233 -10.90 4.28 11.40
CA GLU A 233 -10.72 3.36 12.53
C GLU A 233 -11.98 3.22 13.39
N ALA A 234 -12.71 4.32 13.62
CA ALA A 234 -13.89 4.34 14.47
C ALA A 234 -15.01 3.41 13.98
N THR A 235 -15.07 3.14 12.68
CA THR A 235 -16.10 2.29 12.05
C THR A 235 -15.52 1.07 11.35
N GLY A 236 -14.21 1.03 11.16
CA GLY A 236 -13.48 0.11 10.29
C GLY A 236 -13.88 0.19 8.80
N VAL A 237 -14.69 1.17 8.39
CA VAL A 237 -15.10 1.32 6.99
C VAL A 237 -13.88 1.64 6.14
N THR A 238 -13.75 0.90 5.04
CA THR A 238 -12.72 1.10 4.04
C THR A 238 -13.32 1.44 2.68
N ARG A 239 -12.60 2.30 1.95
CA ARG A 239 -12.85 2.54 0.53
C ARG A 239 -11.53 2.55 -0.20
N VAL A 240 -11.50 1.86 -1.32
CA VAL A 240 -10.29 1.63 -2.08
C VAL A 240 -10.62 1.72 -3.57
N ARG A 241 -9.80 2.41 -4.33
CA ARG A 241 -9.82 2.40 -5.78
C ARG A 241 -8.50 1.87 -6.31
N VAL A 242 -8.54 0.83 -7.14
CA VAL A 242 -7.36 0.19 -7.74
C VAL A 242 -7.56 -0.11 -9.22
N LEU A 243 -6.46 -0.11 -9.96
CA LEU A 243 -6.42 -0.51 -11.37
C LEU A 243 -5.67 -1.83 -11.49
N GLY A 244 -6.23 -2.81 -12.18
CA GLY A 244 -5.57 -4.11 -12.38
C GLY A 244 -5.88 -4.74 -13.73
N PRO A 245 -4.93 -5.48 -14.32
CA PRO A 245 -5.19 -6.36 -15.45
C PRO A 245 -5.74 -7.71 -14.97
N TYR A 246 -7.02 -7.97 -15.21
CA TYR A 246 -7.62 -9.28 -14.90
C TYR A 246 -8.84 -9.56 -15.79
N ASN A 247 -9.21 -10.84 -15.86
CA ASN A 247 -10.37 -11.29 -16.64
C ASN A 247 -11.65 -11.03 -15.87
N LEU A 248 -12.58 -10.27 -16.47
CA LEU A 248 -13.92 -10.16 -15.91
C LEU A 248 -14.75 -11.43 -16.17
N PRO A 249 -15.57 -11.87 -15.21
CA PRO A 249 -16.51 -12.95 -15.45
C PRO A 249 -17.45 -12.62 -16.62
N GLY A 250 -17.43 -13.46 -17.67
CA GLY A 250 -18.25 -13.28 -18.86
C GLY A 250 -17.52 -12.71 -20.09
N THR A 251 -16.20 -12.57 -20.05
CA THR A 251 -15.38 -12.24 -21.24
C THR A 251 -14.98 -13.51 -22.02
N ALA A 252 -14.64 -13.34 -23.30
CA ALA A 252 -14.66 -14.43 -24.28
C ALA A 252 -13.44 -15.36 -24.24
N THR A 253 -12.29 -14.87 -23.79
CA THR A 253 -11.01 -15.57 -23.76
C THR A 253 -10.29 -15.35 -22.43
N SER A 254 -9.01 -15.70 -22.37
CA SER A 254 -8.15 -15.45 -21.21
C SER A 254 -7.43 -14.09 -21.30
N ALA A 255 -7.74 -13.25 -22.28
CA ALA A 255 -7.11 -11.96 -22.47
C ALA A 255 -7.60 -10.96 -21.41
N LYS A 256 -6.67 -10.51 -20.56
CA LYS A 256 -7.00 -9.64 -19.43
C LYS A 256 -7.48 -8.26 -19.87
N GLU A 257 -8.58 -7.81 -19.28
CA GLU A 257 -9.02 -6.43 -19.37
C GLU A 257 -8.26 -5.57 -18.37
N LYS A 258 -8.14 -4.27 -18.67
CA LYS A 258 -7.82 -3.26 -17.66
C LYS A 258 -9.09 -2.96 -16.88
N VAL A 259 -9.07 -3.18 -15.58
CA VAL A 259 -10.24 -2.99 -14.72
C VAL A 259 -9.91 -2.01 -13.60
N LEU A 260 -10.62 -0.88 -13.60
CA LEU A 260 -10.62 0.08 -12.52
C LEU A 260 -11.76 -0.26 -11.57
N SER A 261 -11.42 -0.52 -10.31
CA SER A 261 -12.35 -1.00 -9.28
C SER A 261 -12.42 -0.01 -8.14
N SER A 262 -13.63 0.36 -7.75
CA SER A 262 -13.94 1.12 -6.53
C SER A 262 -14.66 0.20 -5.55
N VAL A 263 -13.96 -0.15 -4.48
CA VAL A 263 -14.41 -1.08 -3.44
C VAL A 263 -14.78 -0.31 -2.18
N ARG A 264 -15.92 -0.66 -1.57
CA ARG A 264 -16.36 -0.18 -0.27
C ARG A 264 -16.71 -1.37 0.62
N HIS A 265 -16.11 -1.43 1.79
CA HIS A 265 -16.37 -2.46 2.77
C HIS A 265 -16.82 -1.86 4.10
N ILE A 266 -17.83 -2.49 4.70
CA ILE A 266 -18.40 -2.13 6.00
C ILE A 266 -18.27 -3.36 6.91
N PRO A 267 -17.43 -3.30 7.96
CA PRO A 267 -17.21 -4.42 8.86
C PRO A 267 -18.51 -4.99 9.41
N GLY A 268 -18.60 -6.33 9.45
CA GLY A 268 -19.77 -7.05 9.95
C GLY A 268 -21.00 -6.99 9.04
N SER A 269 -20.97 -6.24 7.93
CA SER A 269 -22.08 -6.15 6.97
C SER A 269 -21.75 -6.77 5.61
N GLY A 270 -20.52 -6.59 5.13
CA GLY A 270 -20.10 -6.97 3.77
C GLY A 270 -19.65 -5.75 2.98
N GLY A 271 -19.86 -5.75 1.67
CA GLY A 271 -19.37 -4.65 0.84
C GLY A 271 -19.95 -4.59 -0.56
N ARG A 272 -19.40 -3.65 -1.32
CA ARG A 272 -19.73 -3.39 -2.72
C ARG A 272 -18.47 -3.08 -3.51
N VAL A 273 -18.43 -3.56 -4.74
CA VAL A 273 -17.44 -3.17 -5.75
C VAL A 273 -18.17 -2.64 -6.97
N ASP A 274 -17.71 -1.50 -7.48
CA ASP A 274 -18.11 -0.94 -8.76
C ASP A 274 -16.89 -0.94 -9.68
N VAL A 275 -17.05 -1.43 -10.91
CA VAL A 275 -15.94 -1.59 -11.85
C VAL A 275 -16.20 -0.87 -13.16
N ARG A 276 -15.11 -0.43 -13.80
CA ARG A 276 -15.05 -0.03 -15.20
C ARG A 276 -13.92 -0.81 -15.88
N ALA A 277 -14.21 -1.47 -16.99
CA ALA A 277 -13.23 -2.30 -17.70
C ALA A 277 -13.14 -2.00 -19.18
N TRP A 278 -11.93 -2.10 -19.73
CA TRP A 278 -11.63 -1.86 -21.15
C TRP A 278 -10.39 -2.63 -21.63
N GLY A 279 -10.22 -2.75 -22.95
CA GLY A 279 -9.13 -3.54 -23.55
C GLY A 279 -9.36 -5.05 -23.41
N GLY A 280 -8.32 -5.85 -23.67
CA GLY A 280 -8.45 -7.32 -23.64
C GLY A 280 -9.47 -7.81 -24.67
N ASP A 281 -10.46 -8.57 -24.22
CA ASP A 281 -11.56 -9.05 -25.05
C ASP A 281 -12.65 -8.00 -25.32
N ILE A 282 -12.59 -6.85 -24.64
CA ILE A 282 -13.56 -5.77 -24.85
C ILE A 282 -13.22 -5.03 -26.15
N ALA A 283 -14.19 -5.03 -27.08
CA ALA A 283 -14.06 -4.40 -28.39
C ALA A 283 -13.70 -2.90 -28.27
N ALA A 284 -12.94 -2.40 -29.25
CA ALA A 284 -12.62 -0.99 -29.34
C ALA A 284 -13.88 -0.11 -29.32
N ASN A 285 -13.79 1.06 -28.67
CA ASN A 285 -14.89 2.01 -28.45
C ASN A 285 -16.04 1.49 -27.57
N THR A 286 -15.81 0.38 -26.86
CA THR A 286 -16.73 -0.14 -25.85
C THR A 286 -16.02 -0.33 -24.52
N TYR A 287 -16.79 -0.31 -23.45
CA TYR A 287 -16.30 -0.58 -22.10
C TYR A 287 -17.39 -1.29 -21.31
N TYR A 288 -16.99 -2.02 -20.28
CA TYR A 288 -17.92 -2.66 -19.35
C TYR A 288 -17.99 -1.86 -18.06
N VAL A 289 -19.18 -1.77 -17.48
CA VAL A 289 -19.39 -1.29 -16.11
C VAL A 289 -20.14 -2.35 -15.32
N GLY A 290 -19.73 -2.56 -14.08
CA GLY A 290 -20.33 -3.59 -13.26
C GLY A 290 -20.44 -3.15 -11.82
N SER A 291 -21.36 -3.79 -11.11
CA SER A 291 -21.46 -3.71 -9.67
C SER A 291 -21.64 -5.09 -9.10
N ALA A 292 -21.03 -5.36 -7.95
CA ALA A 292 -21.33 -6.53 -7.15
C ALA A 292 -21.39 -6.17 -5.66
N CYS A 293 -22.28 -6.81 -4.91
CA CYS A 293 -22.33 -6.72 -3.46
C CYS A 293 -22.18 -8.11 -2.85
N TRP A 294 -21.52 -8.16 -1.70
CA TRP A 294 -21.41 -9.35 -0.86
C TRP A 294 -21.87 -9.06 0.55
N ASP A 295 -22.36 -10.09 1.23
CA ASP A 295 -22.74 -10.02 2.63
C ASP A 295 -21.54 -10.24 3.58
N SER A 296 -21.80 -10.29 4.89
CA SER A 296 -20.78 -10.48 5.92
C SER A 296 -20.09 -11.84 5.88
N GLN A 297 -20.64 -12.80 5.12
CA GLN A 297 -20.05 -14.13 4.87
C GLN A 297 -19.33 -14.17 3.52
N GLU A 298 -19.11 -13.00 2.89
CA GLU A 298 -18.54 -12.84 1.55
C GLU A 298 -19.36 -13.46 0.41
N LYS A 299 -20.60 -13.86 0.68
CA LYS A 299 -21.47 -14.42 -0.35
C LYS A 299 -21.97 -13.31 -1.27
N GLU A 300 -21.82 -13.52 -2.59
CA GLU A 300 -22.36 -12.61 -3.60
C GLU A 300 -23.91 -12.61 -3.54
N VAL A 301 -24.48 -11.44 -3.23
CA VAL A 301 -25.94 -11.24 -3.10
C VAL A 301 -26.52 -10.40 -4.24
N TYR A 302 -25.66 -9.64 -4.91
CA TYR A 302 -26.00 -8.85 -6.09
C TYR A 302 -24.82 -8.80 -7.04
N ARG A 303 -25.07 -8.93 -8.34
CA ARG A 303 -24.11 -8.65 -9.40
C ARG A 303 -24.85 -8.17 -10.64
N VAL A 304 -24.23 -7.30 -11.41
CA VAL A 304 -24.63 -6.97 -12.78
C VAL A 304 -23.41 -6.53 -13.58
N LEU A 305 -23.38 -6.85 -14.87
CA LEU A 305 -22.42 -6.31 -15.83
C LEU A 305 -23.18 -5.68 -17.00
N LEU A 306 -22.81 -4.46 -17.36
CA LEU A 306 -23.40 -3.70 -18.46
C LEU A 306 -22.30 -3.41 -19.49
N GLN A 307 -22.65 -3.56 -20.76
CA GLN A 307 -21.83 -3.18 -21.90
C GLN A 307 -22.25 -1.78 -22.38
N CYS A 308 -21.26 -0.90 -22.47
CA CYS A 308 -21.42 0.49 -22.87
C CYS A 308 -20.62 0.78 -24.14
N SER A 309 -21.10 1.73 -24.94
CA SER A 309 -20.26 2.40 -25.94
C SER A 309 -19.61 3.64 -25.32
N ASP A 310 -18.44 4.06 -25.79
CA ASP A 310 -17.76 5.28 -25.29
C ASP A 310 -18.63 6.55 -25.39
N SER A 311 -19.62 6.55 -26.28
CA SER A 311 -20.59 7.64 -26.47
C SER A 311 -21.85 7.53 -25.60
N SER A 312 -22.06 6.39 -24.96
CA SER A 312 -23.23 6.11 -24.14
C SER A 312 -23.00 6.56 -22.71
N ARG A 313 -24.02 7.16 -22.09
CA ARG A 313 -24.07 7.27 -20.64
C ARG A 313 -24.35 5.89 -20.01
N PRO A 314 -23.95 5.63 -18.75
CA PRO A 314 -24.18 4.36 -18.06
C PRO A 314 -25.65 3.88 -18.12
N GLU A 315 -26.62 4.80 -18.07
CA GLU A 315 -28.05 4.48 -18.16
C GLU A 315 -28.48 3.87 -19.52
N ASN A 316 -27.68 4.03 -20.57
CA ASN A 316 -27.94 3.52 -21.91
C ASN A 316 -27.16 2.24 -22.22
N CYS A 317 -26.47 1.67 -21.23
CA CYS A 317 -25.70 0.44 -21.40
C CYS A 317 -26.61 -0.79 -21.40
N THR A 318 -26.25 -1.79 -22.19
CA THR A 318 -27.00 -3.03 -22.30
C THR A 318 -26.46 -4.06 -21.32
N GLU A 319 -27.34 -4.71 -20.56
CA GLU A 319 -26.93 -5.80 -19.68
C GLU A 319 -26.28 -6.95 -20.46
N VAL A 320 -25.13 -7.42 -19.97
CA VAL A 320 -24.48 -8.62 -20.49
C VAL A 320 -25.31 -9.83 -20.06
N ALA A 321 -25.77 -10.62 -21.03
CA ALA A 321 -26.67 -11.74 -20.79
C ALA A 321 -26.12 -12.71 -19.71
N GLY A 322 -26.95 -13.03 -18.72
CA GLY A 322 -26.58 -13.93 -17.62
C GLY A 322 -25.65 -13.33 -16.56
N SER A 323 -25.31 -12.04 -16.65
CA SER A 323 -24.45 -11.39 -15.65
C SER A 323 -25.17 -11.06 -14.34
N ARG A 324 -26.50 -10.91 -14.37
CA ARG A 324 -27.26 -10.46 -13.21
C ARG A 324 -27.48 -11.57 -12.18
N VAL A 325 -27.14 -11.25 -10.94
CA VAL A 325 -27.49 -12.02 -9.74
C VAL A 325 -28.26 -11.09 -8.82
N GLY A 326 -29.42 -11.53 -8.32
CA GLY A 326 -30.19 -10.78 -7.33
C GLY A 326 -30.60 -9.37 -7.78
N SER A 327 -30.70 -8.46 -6.79
CA SER A 327 -31.13 -7.07 -6.95
C SER A 327 -30.23 -6.16 -6.13
N SER A 328 -30.01 -4.92 -6.56
CA SER A 328 -29.23 -3.93 -5.79
C SER A 328 -29.81 -3.66 -4.39
N GLN A 329 -31.10 -3.95 -4.17
CA GLN A 329 -31.73 -3.88 -2.85
C GLN A 329 -31.25 -4.98 -1.89
N ALA A 330 -30.63 -6.04 -2.40
CA ALA A 330 -30.03 -7.10 -1.59
C ALA A 330 -28.67 -6.71 -1.00
N CYS A 331 -28.08 -5.57 -1.39
CA CYS A 331 -26.85 -5.09 -0.76
C CYS A 331 -27.09 -4.85 0.75
N PRO A 332 -26.17 -5.32 1.62
CA PRO A 332 -26.45 -5.53 3.04
C PRO A 332 -26.64 -4.24 3.85
N ALA A 333 -26.03 -3.13 3.40
CA ALA A 333 -26.16 -1.83 4.05
C ALA A 333 -26.77 -0.79 3.10
N VAL A 334 -27.53 0.17 3.63
CA VAL A 334 -28.21 1.18 2.83
C VAL A 334 -27.22 2.04 2.04
N GLU A 335 -26.03 2.33 2.57
CA GLU A 335 -25.00 3.10 1.86
C GLU A 335 -24.30 2.32 0.74
N LEU A 336 -24.56 1.02 0.62
CA LEU A 336 -24.10 0.15 -0.47
C LEU A 336 -25.17 -0.01 -1.56
N ARG A 337 -26.42 0.35 -1.27
CA ARG A 337 -27.52 0.34 -2.26
C ARG A 337 -27.42 1.55 -3.16
N GLY A 338 -28.00 1.44 -4.35
CA GLY A 338 -28.06 2.52 -5.34
C GLY A 338 -27.63 2.07 -6.72
N ASP A 339 -27.66 3.02 -7.66
CA ASP A 339 -27.30 2.80 -9.05
C ASP A 339 -25.84 2.44 -9.24
N VAL A 340 -25.51 1.84 -10.38
CA VAL A 340 -24.13 1.53 -10.79
C VAL A 340 -23.37 2.85 -10.96
N THR A 341 -22.37 3.10 -10.12
CA THR A 341 -21.51 4.29 -10.18
C THR A 341 -20.08 3.83 -10.49
N PRO A 342 -19.73 3.64 -11.77
CA PRO A 342 -18.42 3.15 -12.15
C PRO A 342 -17.35 4.19 -11.81
N PRO A 343 -16.13 3.77 -11.42
CA PRO A 343 -15.02 4.69 -11.29
C PRO A 343 -14.64 5.26 -12.66
N GLU A 344 -14.32 6.56 -12.68
CA GLU A 344 -14.00 7.30 -13.91
C GLU A 344 -12.49 7.44 -14.15
N GLY A 345 -12.13 7.83 -15.37
CA GLY A 345 -10.77 8.13 -15.78
C GLY A 345 -9.97 6.92 -16.26
N THR A 346 -8.65 7.12 -16.36
CA THR A 346 -7.66 6.14 -16.85
C THR A 346 -7.04 5.29 -15.73
N GLY A 347 -7.42 5.57 -14.48
CA GLY A 347 -6.91 4.88 -13.30
C GLY A 347 -5.57 5.41 -12.78
N ASP A 348 -5.09 6.58 -13.24
CA ASP A 348 -3.86 7.23 -12.79
C ASP A 348 -4.08 8.32 -11.71
N ALA A 349 -5.35 8.71 -11.50
CA ALA A 349 -5.72 9.80 -10.62
C ALA A 349 -5.58 9.40 -9.14
N VAL A 350 -4.76 10.15 -8.41
CA VAL A 350 -4.52 10.00 -6.96
C VAL A 350 -5.57 10.71 -6.08
N THR A 351 -6.67 11.18 -6.68
CA THR A 351 -7.76 11.86 -5.97
C THR A 351 -8.32 10.96 -4.87
N PRO A 352 -8.43 11.45 -3.62
CA PRO A 352 -8.96 10.67 -2.51
C PRO A 352 -10.39 10.16 -2.73
N GLU A 353 -10.65 8.94 -2.27
CA GLU A 353 -12.00 8.34 -2.28
C GLU A 353 -12.99 9.13 -1.41
N PRO A 354 -14.29 9.21 -1.77
CA PRO A 354 -15.26 9.96 -0.97
C PRO A 354 -15.34 9.47 0.47
N GLY A 355 -15.42 10.39 1.44
CA GLY A 355 -15.40 10.05 2.88
C GLY A 355 -14.00 9.91 3.49
N ASN A 356 -12.95 10.22 2.71
CA ASN A 356 -11.57 10.24 3.20
C ASN A 356 -11.41 11.19 4.41
N PRO A 357 -10.68 10.77 5.47
CA PRO A 357 -10.50 11.59 6.68
C PRO A 357 -9.62 12.83 6.47
N GLY A 358 -8.87 12.87 5.37
CA GLY A 358 -8.05 13.99 4.95
C GLY A 358 -6.99 13.56 3.94
N ALA A 359 -6.72 14.40 2.94
CA ALA A 359 -5.76 14.08 1.89
C ALA A 359 -4.34 13.87 2.47
N PRO A 360 -3.58 12.89 1.95
CA PRO A 360 -2.15 12.77 2.21
C PRO A 360 -1.38 13.89 1.47
N ASP A 361 -0.07 13.92 1.64
CA ASP A 361 0.80 14.80 0.86
C ASP A 361 0.81 14.38 -0.63
N ASP A 362 1.47 15.15 -1.49
CA ASP A 362 1.60 14.77 -2.90
C ASP A 362 2.42 13.48 -3.06
N VAL A 363 1.94 12.59 -3.92
CA VAL A 363 2.65 11.35 -4.25
C VAL A 363 3.92 11.69 -5.04
N PRO A 364 5.12 11.21 -4.61
CA PRO A 364 6.35 11.41 -5.35
C PRO A 364 6.26 10.94 -6.80
N THR A 365 7.05 11.55 -7.68
CA THR A 365 7.15 11.16 -9.10
C THR A 365 8.28 10.17 -9.36
N ASP A 366 9.28 10.11 -8.49
CA ASP A 366 10.41 9.18 -8.58
C ASP A 366 11.02 8.87 -7.21
N VAL A 367 11.99 7.96 -7.18
CA VAL A 367 12.85 7.66 -6.03
C VAL A 367 14.07 8.59 -6.10
N THR A 368 14.11 9.62 -5.27
CA THR A 368 15.18 10.62 -5.27
C THR A 368 16.13 10.42 -4.09
N PRO A 369 17.45 10.66 -4.28
CA PRO A 369 18.45 10.53 -3.23
C PRO A 369 18.46 11.71 -2.25
N ASP A 370 17.65 12.74 -2.54
CA ASP A 370 17.67 14.00 -1.83
C ASP A 370 17.24 13.77 -0.38
N PHE A 371 18.20 14.02 0.52
CA PHE A 371 17.85 14.53 1.82
C PHE A 371 17.47 16.01 1.64
#